data_AF-A0A8T5QC27-F1
#
_entry.id   AF-A0A8T5QC27-F1
#
_cell.length_a   1.000
_cell.length_b   1.000
_cell.length_c   1.000
_cell.angle_alpha   90.00
_cell.angle_beta   90.00
_cell.angle_gamma   90.00
#
_symmetry.space_group_name_H-M   'P 1'
#
loop_
_entity.id
_entity.type
_entity.pdbx_description
1 polymer ?
#
loop_
_entity_poly.entity_id
_entity_poly.type
_entity_poly.pdbx_seq_one_letter_code
_entity_poly.pdbx_strand_id
1 'polypeptide(L)'
;METVEIVVYITIVLIIGVLIFIFIRTAGFEETYDDIRGEKPEEGIYQKVDKVGFVSELISFWQNCGLGDIDKTMTVYVKDEGDLDKAFVFSTIKKINHCNTLQSVSEDCGSKEQVVFNTPITLPHVIRLECDSSSEELIITG
;
A
#
# COMPACT_ATOMS: atom_id res chain seq x y z
N MET A 1 3.35 -54.67 -4.48
CA MET A 1 2.54 -53.83 -5.39
C MET A 1 2.14 -52.50 -4.74
N GLU A 2 2.75 -52.09 -3.60
CA GLU A 2 2.26 -50.94 -2.83
C GLU A 2 3.09 -49.67 -3.05
N THR A 3 4.41 -49.79 -3.22
CA THR A 3 5.30 -48.61 -3.33
C THR A 3 5.13 -47.86 -4.65
N VAL A 4 4.89 -48.57 -5.76
CA VAL A 4 4.69 -47.95 -7.07
C VAL A 4 3.37 -47.17 -7.10
N GLU A 5 2.31 -47.70 -6.50
CA GLU A 5 1.01 -47.02 -6.42
C GLU A 5 1.09 -45.75 -5.56
N ILE A 6 1.77 -45.81 -4.41
CA ILE A 6 1.97 -44.64 -3.54
C ILE A 6 2.73 -43.53 -4.27
N VAL A 7 3.77 -43.87 -5.03
CA VAL A 7 4.55 -42.89 -5.80
C VAL A 7 3.67 -42.26 -6.89
N VAL A 8 2.82 -43.05 -7.56
CA VAL A 8 1.88 -42.53 -8.56
C VAL A 8 0.86 -41.59 -7.92
N TYR A 9 0.29 -41.93 -6.76
CA TYR A 9 -0.65 -41.05 -6.05
C TYR A 9 0.00 -39.72 -5.63
N ILE A 10 1.21 -39.75 -5.07
CA ILE A 10 1.93 -38.54 -4.65
C ILE A 10 2.23 -37.64 -5.87
N THR A 11 2.64 -38.24 -6.98
CA THR A 11 2.96 -37.51 -8.20
C THR A 11 1.72 -36.84 -8.79
N ILE A 12 0.58 -37.54 -8.80
CA ILE A 12 -0.70 -36.99 -9.28
C ILE A 12 -1.15 -35.82 -8.39
N VAL A 13 -1.06 -35.96 -7.06
CA VAL A 13 -1.43 -34.88 -6.12
C VAL A 13 -0.55 -33.66 -6.29
N LEU A 14 0.76 -33.83 -6.50
CA LEU A 14 1.67 -32.72 -6.80
C LEU A 14 1.31 -32.01 -8.10
N ILE A 15 1.03 -32.76 -9.16
CA ILE A 15 0.63 -32.20 -10.45
C ILE A 15 -0.68 -31.40 -10.31
N ILE A 16 -1.68 -31.96 -9.63
CA ILE A 16 -2.95 -31.26 -9.38
C ILE A 16 -2.72 -30.00 -8.53
N GLY A 17 -1.89 -30.08 -7.49
CA GLY A 17 -1.56 -28.93 -6.64
C GLY A 17 -0.90 -27.79 -7.42
N VAL A 18 0.05 -28.11 -8.30
CA VAL A 18 0.72 -27.12 -9.17
C VAL A 18 -0.26 -26.53 -10.18
N LEU A 19 -1.14 -27.33 -10.77
CA LEU A 19 -2.16 -26.85 -11.71
C LEU A 19 -3.17 -25.91 -11.02
N ILE A 20 -3.60 -26.22 -9.80
CA ILE A 20 -4.46 -25.32 -9.01
C ILE A 20 -3.72 -24.03 -8.66
N PHE A 21 -2.46 -24.11 -8.24
CA PHE A 21 -1.67 -22.93 -7.90
C PHE A 21 -1.46 -22.01 -9.11
N ILE A 22 -1.14 -22.58 -10.27
CA ILE A 22 -1.04 -21.86 -11.54
C ILE A 22 -2.40 -21.29 -11.92
N PHE A 23 -3.50 -22.05 -11.78
CA PHE A 23 -4.83 -21.55 -12.07
C PHE A 23 -5.20 -20.35 -11.19
N ILE A 24 -4.92 -20.38 -9.88
CA ILE A 24 -5.15 -19.24 -8.99
C ILE A 24 -4.32 -18.02 -9.41
N ARG A 25 -3.05 -18.22 -9.79
CA ARG A 25 -2.16 -17.16 -10.29
C ARG A 25 -2.57 -16.61 -11.66
N THR A 26 -3.07 -17.46 -12.56
CA THR A 26 -3.32 -17.12 -13.98
C THR A 26 -4.76 -16.69 -14.23
N ALA A 27 -5.72 -17.16 -13.43
CA ALA A 27 -7.14 -16.77 -13.52
C ALA A 27 -7.40 -15.35 -13.02
N GLY A 28 -6.38 -14.49 -12.95
CA GLY A 28 -6.53 -13.06 -12.69
C GLY A 28 -7.27 -12.77 -11.39
N PHE A 29 -7.05 -13.54 -10.32
CA PHE A 29 -7.58 -13.15 -9.01
C PHE A 29 -6.92 -11.86 -8.50
N GLU A 30 -5.69 -11.56 -8.94
CA GLU A 30 -5.08 -10.23 -8.77
C GLU A 30 -5.83 -9.16 -9.58
N GLU A 31 -6.17 -9.41 -10.85
CA GLU A 31 -6.94 -8.46 -11.68
C GLU A 31 -8.41 -8.32 -11.24
N THR A 32 -9.06 -9.37 -10.74
CA THR A 32 -10.46 -9.32 -10.27
C THR A 32 -10.58 -8.65 -8.91
N TYR A 33 -9.54 -8.70 -8.06
CA TYR A 33 -9.48 -7.87 -6.86
C TYR A 33 -9.28 -6.39 -7.21
N ASP A 34 -8.49 -6.09 -8.25
CA ASP A 34 -8.34 -4.73 -8.78
C ASP A 34 -9.60 -4.23 -9.51
N ASP A 35 -10.36 -5.11 -10.17
CA ASP A 35 -11.58 -4.74 -10.92
C ASP A 35 -12.80 -4.55 -9.97
N ILE A 36 -12.87 -5.30 -8.85
CA ILE A 36 -13.86 -5.03 -7.78
C ILE A 36 -13.49 -3.75 -7.00
N ARG A 37 -12.21 -3.35 -7.00
CA ARG A 37 -11.73 -2.05 -6.49
C ARG A 37 -11.65 -0.98 -7.60
N GLY A 38 -12.10 -1.32 -8.81
CA GLY A 38 -11.80 -0.67 -10.08
C GLY A 38 -12.89 0.24 -10.64
N GLU A 39 -13.89 0.64 -9.85
CA GLU A 39 -14.60 1.88 -10.16
C GLU A 39 -13.67 3.04 -9.83
N LYS A 40 -12.90 3.47 -10.84
CA LYS A 40 -12.28 4.80 -10.89
C LYS A 40 -13.36 5.81 -10.50
N PRO A 41 -13.27 6.45 -9.33
CA PRO A 41 -14.26 7.45 -9.00
C PRO A 41 -13.97 8.67 -9.87
N GLU A 42 -14.94 9.05 -10.69
CA GLU A 42 -14.99 10.32 -11.40
C GLU A 42 -14.57 11.47 -10.46
N GLU A 43 -13.90 12.45 -11.04
CA GLU A 43 -13.46 13.71 -10.41
C GLU A 43 -14.51 14.22 -9.40
N GLY A 44 -14.31 13.94 -8.10
CA GLY A 44 -15.22 14.36 -7.03
C GLY A 44 -15.49 13.35 -5.91
N ILE A 45 -15.13 12.07 -6.06
CA ILE A 45 -15.31 11.07 -4.98
C ILE A 45 -13.96 10.73 -4.36
N TYR A 46 -13.55 11.52 -3.36
CA TYR A 46 -12.39 11.19 -2.54
C TYR A 46 -12.62 9.88 -1.78
N GLN A 47 -11.61 9.00 -1.74
CA GLN A 47 -11.66 7.84 -0.85
C GLN A 47 -11.69 8.35 0.59
N LYS A 48 -12.81 8.10 1.29
CA LYS A 48 -13.01 8.52 2.67
C LYS A 48 -12.39 7.48 3.61
N VAL A 49 -11.35 7.87 4.34
CA VAL A 49 -10.64 7.01 5.28
C VAL A 49 -10.61 7.62 6.68
N ASP A 50 -10.41 6.79 7.69
CA ASP A 50 -10.01 7.26 9.03
C ASP A 50 -8.49 7.50 9.10
N LYS A 51 -7.97 8.05 10.20
CA LYS A 51 -6.54 8.38 10.35
C LYS A 51 -5.63 7.16 10.20
N VAL A 52 -6.08 5.98 10.63
CA VAL A 52 -5.28 4.75 10.55
C VAL A 52 -5.30 4.21 9.12
N GLY A 53 -6.47 4.23 8.48
CA GLY A 53 -6.67 3.90 7.08
C GLY A 53 -5.87 4.81 6.15
N PHE A 54 -5.74 6.10 6.50
CA PHE A 54 -4.85 7.01 5.78
C PHE A 54 -3.40 6.52 5.75
N VAL A 55 -2.86 6.04 6.88
CA VAL A 55 -1.49 5.49 6.93
C VAL A 55 -1.37 4.24 6.05
N SER A 56 -2.40 3.39 6.03
CA SER A 56 -2.43 2.23 5.14
C SER A 56 -2.42 2.63 3.67
N GLU A 57 -3.29 3.57 3.27
CA GLU A 57 -3.35 4.07 1.89
C GLU A 57 -2.06 4.78 1.49
N LEU A 58 -1.42 5.48 2.42
CA LEU A 58 -0.13 6.14 2.23
C LEU A 58 0.99 5.12 1.91
N ILE A 59 1.07 4.02 2.64
CA ILE A 59 2.03 2.94 2.37
C ILE A 59 1.74 2.29 1.01
N SER A 60 0.47 1.95 0.75
CA SER A 60 0.07 1.34 -0.52
C SER A 60 0.38 2.27 -1.70
N PHE A 61 0.11 3.56 -1.56
CA PHE A 61 0.43 4.57 -2.56
C PHE A 61 1.95 4.65 -2.81
N TRP A 62 2.75 4.68 -1.75
CA TRP A 62 4.21 4.69 -1.84
C TRP A 62 4.78 3.46 -2.57
N GLN A 63 4.28 2.26 -2.25
CA GLN A 63 4.65 1.05 -2.98
C GLN A 63 4.22 1.10 -4.45
N ASN A 64 3.02 1.61 -4.70
CA ASN A 64 2.46 1.74 -6.05
C ASN A 64 3.16 2.81 -6.90
N CYS A 65 3.91 3.73 -6.30
CA CYS A 65 4.77 4.67 -7.01
C CYS A 65 6.23 4.17 -7.10
N GLY A 66 6.46 2.87 -6.89
CA GLY A 66 7.79 2.28 -6.99
C GLY A 66 8.74 2.77 -5.91
N LEU A 67 8.24 3.09 -4.70
CA LEU A 67 9.05 3.65 -3.61
C LEU A 67 9.75 4.96 -3.98
N GLY A 68 9.08 5.80 -4.79
CA GLY A 68 9.60 7.06 -5.27
C GLY A 68 10.13 7.01 -6.70
N ASP A 69 10.20 5.86 -7.35
CA ASP A 69 10.72 5.78 -8.73
C ASP A 69 9.78 6.36 -9.80
N ILE A 70 8.49 6.55 -9.47
CA ILE A 70 7.45 6.91 -10.44
C ILE A 70 6.66 8.12 -9.93
N ASP A 71 6.57 9.16 -10.75
CA ASP A 71 5.69 10.30 -10.48
C ASP A 71 4.23 9.85 -10.45
N LYS A 72 3.56 10.08 -9.32
CA LYS A 72 2.16 9.71 -9.13
C LYS A 72 1.50 10.67 -8.16
N THR A 73 0.21 10.89 -8.34
CA THR A 73 -0.61 11.69 -7.42
C THR A 73 -1.85 10.93 -7.01
N MET A 74 -2.26 11.07 -5.76
CA MET A 74 -3.52 10.56 -5.22
C MET A 74 -4.13 11.60 -4.29
N THR A 75 -5.45 11.60 -4.17
CA THR A 75 -6.14 12.46 -3.21
C THR A 75 -7.04 11.63 -2.30
N VAL A 76 -6.92 11.83 -1.00
CA VAL A 76 -7.60 11.04 0.04
C VAL A 76 -8.31 11.98 1.00
N TYR A 77 -9.55 11.69 1.37
CA TYR A 77 -10.26 12.48 2.38
C TYR A 77 -10.19 11.77 3.73
N VAL A 78 -9.63 12.44 4.74
CA VAL A 78 -9.57 11.90 6.09
C VAL A 78 -10.70 12.51 6.92
N LYS A 79 -11.62 11.66 7.37
CA LYS A 79 -12.88 12.08 8.00
C LYS A 79 -12.80 12.39 9.50
N ASP A 80 -11.73 11.97 10.15
CA ASP A 80 -11.54 12.11 11.58
C ASP A 80 -11.21 13.56 11.97
N GLU A 81 -11.22 13.87 13.27
CA GLU A 81 -10.92 15.20 13.78
C GLU A 81 -9.50 15.31 14.37
N GLY A 82 -8.96 16.53 14.41
CA GLY A 82 -7.69 16.87 15.05
C GLY A 82 -6.52 16.93 14.08
N ASP A 83 -5.30 17.02 14.61
CA ASP A 83 -4.13 17.22 13.76
C ASP A 83 -3.62 15.90 13.15
N LEU A 84 -3.12 16.00 11.92
CA LEU A 84 -2.34 14.95 11.28
C LEU A 84 -0.92 15.46 11.10
N ASP A 85 -0.02 14.91 11.91
CA ASP A 85 1.40 15.22 11.87
C ASP A 85 2.22 13.99 11.44
N LYS A 86 3.47 14.27 11.10
CA LYS A 86 4.44 13.25 10.73
C LYS A 86 4.68 12.24 11.85
N ALA A 87 4.71 12.71 13.10
CA ALA A 87 4.91 11.89 14.27
C ALA A 87 3.80 10.83 14.42
N PHE A 88 2.54 11.20 14.22
CA PHE A 88 1.41 10.26 14.24
C PHE A 88 1.55 9.19 13.14
N VAL A 89 1.85 9.60 11.90
CA VAL A 89 2.02 8.69 10.77
C VAL A 89 3.11 7.67 11.07
N PHE A 90 4.30 8.12 11.46
CA PHE A 90 5.42 7.22 11.74
C PHE A 90 5.26 6.41 13.03
N SER A 91 4.55 6.92 14.04
CA SER A 91 4.17 6.11 15.19
C SER A 91 3.27 4.94 14.80
N THR A 92 2.41 5.13 13.79
CA THR A 92 1.54 4.08 13.25
C THR A 92 2.33 3.11 12.38
N ILE A 93 3.19 3.60 11.49
CA ILE A 93 4.07 2.78 10.63
C ILE A 93 4.95 1.85 11.47
N LYS A 94 5.50 2.33 12.59
CA LYS A 94 6.29 1.51 13.52
C LYS A 94 5.46 0.39 14.14
N LYS A 95 4.22 0.66 14.56
CA LYS A 95 3.32 -0.35 15.15
C LYS A 95 3.01 -1.48 14.18
N ILE A 96 2.93 -1.18 12.88
CA ILE A 96 2.69 -2.17 11.82
C ILE A 96 3.98 -2.70 11.18
N ASN A 97 5.16 -2.35 11.71
CA ASN A 97 6.47 -2.82 11.27
C ASN A 97 6.80 -2.53 9.78
N HIS A 98 6.39 -1.37 9.27
CA HIS A 98 6.61 -0.95 7.87
C HIS A 98 7.75 0.07 7.68
N CYS A 99 8.66 0.22 8.65
CA CYS A 99 9.81 1.13 8.53
C CYS A 99 10.78 0.79 7.40
N ASN A 100 10.75 -0.44 6.87
CA ASN A 100 11.55 -0.81 5.70
C ASN A 100 10.92 -0.32 4.38
N THR A 101 9.66 0.11 4.41
CA THR A 101 8.91 0.54 3.22
C THR A 101 8.94 2.06 3.08
N LEU A 102 8.62 2.79 4.14
CA LEU A 102 8.63 4.24 4.17
C LEU A 102 9.46 4.71 5.35
N GLN A 103 10.47 5.55 5.08
CA GLN A 103 11.47 5.96 6.06
C GLN A 103 11.36 7.42 6.44
N SER A 104 11.68 7.70 7.70
CA SER A 104 11.99 9.03 8.21
C SER A 104 13.04 8.92 9.30
N VAL A 105 14.14 9.66 9.13
CA VAL A 105 15.19 9.77 10.14
C VAL A 105 14.70 10.59 11.32
N SER A 106 13.92 11.66 11.08
CA SER A 106 13.42 12.51 12.17
C SER A 106 12.50 11.75 13.13
N GLU A 107 11.87 10.69 12.66
CA GLU A 107 10.94 9.86 13.42
C GLU A 107 11.52 8.48 13.76
N ASP A 108 12.84 8.28 13.83
CA ASP A 108 13.51 7.01 14.16
C ASP A 108 12.96 5.78 13.40
N CYS A 109 12.72 5.92 12.10
CA CYS A 109 12.15 4.86 11.25
C CYS A 109 12.93 4.79 9.93
N GLY A 110 14.06 4.09 9.94
CA GLY A 110 14.95 3.98 8.78
C GLY A 110 16.12 4.95 8.82
N SER A 111 16.78 5.14 7.67
CA SER A 111 18.01 5.94 7.53
C SER A 111 17.90 7.10 6.54
N LYS A 112 16.79 7.20 5.81
CA LYS A 112 16.49 8.29 4.88
C LYS A 112 15.27 9.08 5.31
N GLU A 113 15.19 10.31 4.85
CA GLU A 113 14.01 11.14 4.96
C GLU A 113 13.24 11.07 3.65
N GLN A 114 12.06 10.43 3.66
CA GLN A 114 11.28 10.18 2.45
C GLN A 114 9.89 10.82 2.51
N VAL A 115 9.55 11.51 3.60
CA VAL A 115 8.22 12.10 3.78
C VAL A 115 8.33 13.58 4.12
N VAL A 116 7.70 14.39 3.27
CA VAL A 116 7.65 15.84 3.39
C VAL A 116 6.20 16.28 3.63
N PHE A 117 5.97 16.97 4.75
CA PHE A 117 4.71 17.67 5.01
C PHE A 117 4.89 19.15 4.68
N ASN A 118 4.20 19.64 3.66
CA ASN A 118 4.31 21.03 3.24
C ASN A 118 3.54 21.99 4.17
N THR A 119 2.47 21.50 4.78
CA THR A 119 1.59 22.27 5.66
C THR A 119 1.12 21.41 6.83
N PRO A 120 0.96 21.99 8.04
CA PRO A 120 0.24 21.30 9.10
C PRO A 120 -1.22 21.07 8.67
N ILE A 121 -1.69 19.84 8.80
CA ILE A 121 -3.00 19.43 8.29
C ILE A 121 -3.97 19.23 9.47
N THR A 122 -4.94 20.13 9.58
CA THR A 122 -6.05 20.02 10.52
C THR A 122 -7.20 19.22 9.90
N LEU A 123 -7.59 18.11 10.51
CA LEU A 123 -8.64 17.23 10.02
C LEU A 123 -10.04 17.61 10.55
N PRO A 124 -11.13 17.31 9.83
CA PRO A 124 -11.18 16.56 8.57
C PRO A 124 -10.73 17.38 7.36
N HIS A 125 -9.92 16.79 6.48
CA HIS A 125 -9.36 17.47 5.32
C HIS A 125 -9.19 16.53 4.11
N VAL A 126 -9.19 17.12 2.91
CA VAL A 126 -8.75 16.47 1.68
C VAL A 126 -7.24 16.59 1.60
N ILE A 127 -6.52 15.48 1.51
CA ILE A 127 -5.06 15.44 1.49
C ILE A 127 -4.61 14.94 0.13
N ARG A 128 -3.70 15.67 -0.51
CA ARG A 128 -3.01 15.25 -1.72
C ARG A 128 -1.69 14.56 -1.36
N LEU A 129 -1.51 13.36 -1.89
CA LEU A 129 -0.28 12.59 -1.87
C LEU A 129 0.37 12.67 -3.24
N GLU A 130 1.67 12.92 -3.28
CA GLU A 130 2.44 13.05 -4.50
C GLU A 130 3.79 12.37 -4.32
N CYS A 131 4.14 11.44 -5.22
CA CYS A 131 5.48 10.90 -5.29
C CYS A 131 6.26 11.72 -6.33
N ASP A 132 7.44 12.19 -5.94
CA ASP A 132 8.36 12.91 -6.81
C ASP A 132 9.59 12.03 -7.09
N SER A 133 9.71 11.59 -8.35
CA SER A 133 10.82 10.75 -8.80
C SER A 133 12.15 11.45 -8.90
N SER A 134 12.16 12.79 -8.91
CA SER A 134 13.40 13.55 -8.93
C SER A 134 14.09 13.60 -7.56
N SER A 135 13.30 13.53 -6.48
CA SER A 135 13.80 13.58 -5.10
C SER A 135 13.68 12.26 -4.33
N GLU A 136 13.00 11.24 -4.88
CA GLU A 136 12.63 9.99 -4.18
C GLU A 136 11.83 10.28 -2.88
N GLU A 137 10.95 11.28 -2.93
CA GLU A 137 10.18 11.73 -1.77
C GLU A 137 8.66 11.59 -1.97
N LEU A 138 7.96 11.34 -0.86
CA LEU A 138 6.51 11.42 -0.75
C LEU A 138 6.12 12.76 -0.14
N ILE A 139 5.44 13.57 -0.94
CA ILE A 139 4.95 14.90 -0.57
C ILE A 139 3.49 14.78 -0.14
N ILE A 140 3.19 15.31 1.04
CA ILE A 140 1.85 15.33 1.63
C ILE A 140 1.41 16.78 1.77
N THR A 141 0.30 17.13 1.11
CA THR A 141 -0.25 18.49 1.11
C THR A 141 -1.72 18.44 1.55
N GLY A 142 -2.05 19.21 2.59
CA GLY A 142 -3.43 19.50 2.99
C GLY A 142 -4.00 20.64 2.18
#